data_AF-A0A923DZ63-F1
#
_entry.id   AF-A0A923DZ63-F1
#
_cell.length_a   1.000
_cell.length_b   1.000
_cell.length_c   1.000
_cell.angle_alpha   90.00
_cell.angle_beta   90.00
_cell.angle_gamma   90.00
#
_symmetry.space_group_name_H-M   'P 1'
#
loop_
_entity.id
_entity.type
_entity.pdbx_description
1 polymer ?
#
loop_
_entity_poly.entity_id
_entity_poly.type
_entity_poly.pdbx_seq_one_letter_code
_entity_poly.pdbx_strand_id
1 'polypeptide(L)'
;MYTEILKKLEALLVLQQKILASLLVVEKQAIPIVNDEWLDNTDVKRLLKISDSSLYRLRKQQLLPCKRIAGKWYYSRLALATIISG
;
A
#
# COMPACT_ATOMS: atom_id res chain seq x y z
N MET A 1 -38.91 -6.15 35.51
CA MET A 1 -38.60 -7.21 34.53
C MET A 1 -38.49 -6.65 33.10
N TYR A 2 -39.50 -5.97 32.56
CA TYR A 2 -39.44 -5.35 31.22
C TYR A 2 -38.39 -4.22 31.08
N THR A 3 -38.15 -3.46 32.15
CA THR A 3 -37.17 -2.36 32.18
C THR A 3 -35.72 -2.83 32.02
N GLU A 4 -35.38 -3.97 32.61
CA GLU A 4 -34.10 -4.66 32.44
C GLU A 4 -33.89 -5.10 30.98
N ILE A 5 -34.95 -5.65 30.38
CA ILE A 5 -34.94 -6.10 28.98
C ILE A 5 -34.74 -4.91 28.04
N LEU A 6 -35.46 -3.81 28.24
CA LEU A 6 -35.33 -2.58 27.45
C LEU A 6 -33.92 -1.99 27.52
N LYS A 7 -33.33 -1.92 28.73
CA LYS A 7 -31.95 -1.44 28.92
C LYS A 7 -30.92 -2.32 28.20
N LYS A 8 -31.10 -3.65 28.23
CA LYS A 8 -30.23 -4.59 27.51
C LYS A 8 -30.36 -4.42 25.99
N LEU A 9 -31.57 -4.17 25.49
CA LEU A 9 -31.85 -3.93 24.08
C LEU A 9 -31.18 -2.65 23.57
N GLU A 10 -31.25 -1.58 24.35
CA GLU A 10 -30.59 -0.31 24.04
C GLU A 10 -29.07 -0.46 24.03
N ALA A 11 -28.51 -1.17 25.03
CA ALA A 11 -27.08 -1.46 25.07
C ALA A 11 -26.60 -2.27 23.86
N LEU A 12 -27.39 -3.25 23.40
CA LEU A 12 -27.10 -4.04 22.19
C LEU A 12 -27.13 -3.17 20.93
N LEU A 13 -28.10 -2.27 20.82
CA LEU A 13 -28.23 -1.38 19.66
C LEU A 13 -27.04 -0.41 19.56
N VAL A 14 -26.60 0.15 20.70
CA VAL A 14 -25.41 1.00 20.77
C VAL A 14 -24.15 0.22 20.40
N LEU A 15 -24.02 -1.03 20.85
CA LEU A 15 -22.90 -1.88 20.50
C LEU A 15 -22.87 -2.19 19.00
N GLN A 16 -24.03 -2.49 18.40
CA GLN A 16 -24.15 -2.74 16.97
C GLN A 16 -23.69 -1.53 16.14
N GLN A 17 -24.13 -0.32 16.52
CA GLN A 17 -23.74 0.92 15.85
C GLN A 17 -22.22 1.17 15.93
N LYS A 18 -21.60 0.90 17.08
CA LYS A 18 -20.15 1.04 17.26
C LYS A 18 -19.37 0.06 16.38
N ILE A 19 -19.81 -1.20 16.31
CA ILE A 19 -19.18 -2.23 15.46
C ILE A 19 -19.27 -1.80 13.99
N LEU A 20 -20.46 -1.39 13.52
CA LEU A 20 -20.64 -0.91 12.14
C LEU A 20 -19.72 0.29 11.82
N ALA A 21 -19.62 1.26 12.72
CA ALA A 21 -18.73 2.41 12.54
C ALA A 21 -17.25 1.99 12.43
N SER A 22 -16.80 1.04 13.26
CA SER A 22 -15.43 0.53 13.20
C SER A 22 -15.12 -0.22 11.90
N LEU A 23 -16.08 -1.00 11.37
CA LEU A 23 -15.90 -1.74 10.12
C LEU A 23 -15.86 -0.81 8.90
N LEU A 24 -16.69 0.25 8.88
CA LEU A 24 -16.67 1.26 7.80
C LEU A 24 -15.34 2.04 7.76
N VAL A 25 -14.70 2.26 8.91
CA VAL A 25 -13.37 2.87 8.98
C VAL A 25 -12.32 1.92 8.39
N VAL A 26 -12.43 0.62 8.62
CA VAL A 26 -11.52 -0.39 8.05
C VAL A 26 -11.65 -0.49 6.53
N GLU A 27 -12.85 -0.36 5.95
CA GLU A 27 -12.99 -0.34 4.47
C GLU A 27 -12.33 0.89 3.84
N LYS A 28 -12.37 2.05 4.51
CA LYS A 28 -11.67 3.27 4.04
C LYS A 28 -10.17 3.25 4.32
N GLN A 29 -9.75 2.42 5.27
CA GLN A 29 -8.36 2.11 5.59
C GLN A 29 -7.90 0.77 5.02
N ALA A 30 -8.63 0.21 4.04
CA ALA A 30 -7.97 -0.54 3.00
C ALA A 30 -7.04 0.48 2.33
N ILE A 31 -5.84 0.64 2.92
CA ILE A 31 -4.63 0.95 2.17
C ILE A 31 -4.84 0.13 0.93
N PRO A 32 -5.03 0.75 -0.24
CA PRO A 32 -5.22 -0.04 -1.44
C PRO A 32 -4.05 -0.99 -1.38
N ILE A 33 -4.33 -2.29 -1.33
CA ILE A 33 -3.32 -3.29 -1.62
C ILE A 33 -3.10 -3.07 -3.11
N VAL A 34 -2.48 -1.92 -3.44
CA VAL A 34 -1.73 -1.74 -4.64
C VAL A 34 -0.72 -2.81 -4.44
N ASN A 35 -0.98 -3.95 -5.07
CA ASN A 35 0.02 -4.98 -5.27
C ASN A 35 1.21 -4.22 -5.83
N ASP A 36 2.15 -3.87 -4.94
CA ASP A 36 3.28 -3.07 -5.30
C ASP A 36 4.11 -3.99 -6.16
N GLU A 37 3.88 -3.84 -7.46
CA GLU A 37 4.41 -4.73 -8.45
C GLU A 37 5.92 -4.49 -8.48
N TRP A 38 6.67 -5.54 -8.18
CA TRP A 38 8.11 -5.51 -8.20
C TRP A 38 8.58 -5.64 -9.63
N LEU A 39 9.09 -4.54 -10.17
CA LEU A 39 9.61 -4.43 -11.54
C LEU A 39 11.05 -4.90 -11.59
N ASP A 40 11.42 -5.58 -12.67
CA ASP A 40 12.81 -5.97 -12.92
C ASP A 40 13.60 -4.83 -13.62
N ASN A 41 14.88 -5.06 -13.90
CA ASN A 41 15.70 -4.07 -14.63
C ASN A 41 15.12 -3.73 -16.03
N THR A 42 14.48 -4.68 -16.70
CA THR A 42 13.94 -4.50 -18.06
C THR A 42 12.73 -3.59 -18.02
N ASP A 43 11.82 -3.83 -17.09
CA ASP A 43 10.60 -3.07 -16.90
C ASP A 43 10.91 -1.64 -16.48
N VAL A 44 11.86 -1.44 -15.56
CA VAL A 44 12.29 -0.10 -15.15
C VAL A 44 12.93 0.68 -16.29
N LYS A 45 13.74 0.03 -17.13
CA LYS A 45 14.31 0.67 -18.32
C LYS A 45 13.24 1.11 -19.31
N ARG A 46 12.20 0.29 -19.53
CA ARG A 46 11.07 0.63 -20.39
C ARG A 46 10.24 1.77 -19.82
N LEU A 47 10.00 1.75 -18.50
CA LEU A 47 9.17 2.74 -17.81
C LEU A 47 9.82 4.12 -17.78
N LEU A 48 11.12 4.19 -17.45
CA LEU A 48 11.87 5.44 -17.37
C LEU A 48 12.53 5.84 -18.70
N LYS A 49 12.48 4.98 -19.73
CA LYS A 49 13.18 5.16 -21.02
C LYS A 49 14.68 5.44 -20.86
N ILE A 50 15.34 4.72 -19.95
CA ILE A 50 16.77 4.90 -19.63
C ILE A 50 17.63 3.72 -20.09
N SER A 51 18.92 4.00 -20.33
CA SER A 51 19.94 2.99 -20.63
C SER A 51 20.44 2.27 -19.37
N ASP A 52 21.08 1.12 -19.54
CA ASP A 52 21.70 0.36 -18.45
C ASP A 52 22.73 1.19 -17.65
N SER A 53 23.51 2.03 -18.33
CA SER A 53 24.49 2.94 -17.73
C SER A 53 23.82 3.96 -16.80
N SER A 54 22.67 4.48 -17.22
CA SER A 54 21.89 5.46 -16.46
C SER A 54 21.24 4.80 -15.24
N LEU A 55 20.65 3.61 -15.42
CA LEU A 55 20.09 2.82 -14.32
C LEU A 55 21.14 2.47 -13.27
N TYR A 56 22.35 2.08 -13.69
CA TYR A 56 23.47 1.82 -12.79
C TYR A 56 23.87 3.08 -12.00
N ARG A 57 23.97 4.23 -12.66
CA ARG A 57 24.30 5.51 -11.99
C ARG A 57 23.25 5.89 -10.95
N LEU A 58 21.98 5.82 -11.32
CA LEU A 58 20.86 6.14 -10.41
C LEU A 58 20.81 5.21 -9.20
N ARG A 59 21.12 3.91 -9.39
CA ARG A 59 21.25 2.94 -8.29
C ARG A 59 22.41 3.30 -7.37
N LYS A 60 23.58 3.65 -7.94
CA LYS A 60 24.76 4.06 -7.16
C LYS A 60 24.51 5.34 -6.35
N GLN A 61 23.72 6.26 -6.91
CA GLN A 61 23.30 7.49 -6.26
C GLN A 61 22.15 7.31 -5.26
N GLN A 62 21.63 6.08 -5.09
CA GLN A 62 20.49 5.77 -4.23
C GLN A 62 19.21 6.57 -4.53
N LEU A 63 19.11 7.10 -5.75
CA LEU A 63 17.94 7.85 -6.21
C LEU A 63 16.77 6.93 -6.58
N LEU A 64 17.06 5.65 -6.83
CA LEU A 64 16.05 4.63 -7.12
C LEU A 64 15.97 3.61 -5.98
N PRO A 65 14.83 3.49 -5.29
CA PRO A 65 14.62 2.47 -4.27
C PRO A 65 14.63 1.09 -4.93
N CYS A 66 15.63 0.29 -4.59
CA CYS A 66 15.87 -1.03 -5.17
C CYS A 66 16.10 -2.08 -4.08
N LYS A 67 15.65 -3.31 -4.33
CA LYS A 67 15.85 -4.45 -3.44
C LYS A 67 16.49 -5.59 -4.23
N ARG A 68 17.47 -6.25 -3.63
CA ARG A 68 18.08 -7.45 -4.21
C ARG A 68 17.36 -8.68 -3.66
N ILE A 69 16.72 -9.44 -4.54
CA ILE A 69 15.99 -10.66 -4.19
C ILE A 69 16.52 -11.77 -5.10
N ALA A 70 17.02 -12.87 -4.51
CA ALA A 70 17.56 -14.02 -5.26
C ALA A 70 18.61 -13.64 -6.34
N GLY A 71 19.50 -12.69 -6.04
CA GLY A 71 20.55 -12.26 -6.97
C GLY A 71 20.11 -11.31 -8.09
N LYS A 72 18.81 -11.04 -8.22
CA LYS A 72 18.25 -10.06 -9.16
C LYS A 72 17.86 -8.77 -8.44
N TRP A 73 17.92 -7.66 -9.17
CA TRP A 73 17.49 -6.34 -8.69
C TRP A 73 16.03 -6.13 -9.06
N TYR A 74 15.24 -5.77 -8.07
CA TYR A 74 13.83 -5.42 -8.21
C TYR A 74 13.56 -4.02 -7.68
N TYR A 75 12.56 -3.36 -8.23
CA TYR A 75 12.19 -1.99 -7.92
C TYR A 75 10.69 -1.90 -7.68
N SER A 76 10.29 -1.13 -6.67
CA SER A 76 8.88 -0.89 -6.36
C SER A 76 8.30 0.08 -7.39
N ARG A 77 7.24 -0.31 -8.09
CA ARG A 77 6.53 0.55 -9.04
C ARG A 77 6.02 1.83 -8.36
N LEU A 78 5.48 1.72 -7.15
CA LEU A 78 4.96 2.86 -6.39
C LEU A 78 6.06 3.87 -6.05
N ALA A 79 7.21 3.36 -5.61
CA ALA A 79 8.31 4.21 -5.22
C ALA A 79 8.90 4.95 -6.44
N LEU A 80 8.94 4.30 -7.61
CA LEU A 80 9.29 4.95 -8.88
C LEU A 80 8.29 6.04 -9.28
N ALA A 81 6.98 5.76 -9.16
CA ALA A 81 5.95 6.74 -9.50
C ALA A 81 6.05 8.01 -8.64
N THR A 82 6.36 7.85 -7.35
CA THR A 82 6.58 8.99 -6.42
C THR A 82 7.72 9.89 -6.89
N ILE A 83 8.80 9.31 -7.42
CA ILE A 83 9.97 10.07 -7.89
C ILE A 83 9.70 10.77 -9.22
N ILE A 84 8.88 10.18 -10.10
CA ILE A 84 8.55 10.75 -11.41
C ILE A 84 7.53 11.90 -11.28
N SER A 85 6.65 11.83 -10.28
CA SER A 85 5.57 12.81 -10.06
C SER A 85 5.94 13.99 -9.17
N GLY A 86 7.15 14.02 -8.61
CA GLY A 86 7.69 15.14 -7.82
C GLY A 86 8.75 15.93 -8.57
#